data_AF-A0A4V6J1S7-F1
#
_entry.id   AF-A0A4V6J1S7-F1
#
_cell.length_a   1.000
_cell.length_b   1.000
_cell.length_c   1.000
_cell.angle_alpha   90.00
_cell.angle_beta   90.00
_cell.angle_gamma   90.00
#
_symmetry.space_group_name_H-M   'P 1'
#
loop_
_entity.id
_entity.type
_entity.pdbx_description
1 polymer ?
#
loop_
_entity_poly.entity_id
_entity_poly.type
_entity_poly.pdbx_seq_one_letter_code
_entity_poly.pdbx_strand_id
1 'polypeptide(L)'
;MKGCWAKYVATGAILAMLAGCSSKPTDRGQQYNEGKLTQPFSLVNQPDAVGTPINAGDFSEQVRQIRSASPRLYNSQSNVYNSLQQWLSAGGDTRTLSQYGIDAWQMQGADSYGNVQFTGYYTPVVQARHTRQGEFQYPIYRMPPKRGKLPSRASIYAGGLSDSYILAYSNSLMDNFIMDVQGSGLYRFWRRLAAELLQLCREERLVGIAASVKCLSIAVK
;
A
#
# COMPACT_ATOMS: atom_id res chain seq x y z
N MET A 1 -14.51 -37.09 -51.82
CA MET A 1 -13.36 -36.57 -51.03
C MET A 1 -13.55 -35.15 -50.47
N LYS A 2 -14.35 -34.25 -51.07
CA LYS A 2 -14.53 -32.85 -50.61
C LYS A 2 -15.32 -32.69 -49.28
N GLY A 3 -16.22 -33.64 -48.94
CA GLY A 3 -17.07 -33.55 -47.74
C GLY A 3 -16.38 -33.90 -46.41
N CYS A 4 -15.31 -34.70 -46.42
CA CYS A 4 -14.58 -35.02 -45.18
C CYS A 4 -13.73 -33.84 -44.70
N TRP A 5 -13.15 -33.08 -45.62
CA TRP A 5 -12.30 -31.92 -45.29
C TRP A 5 -13.08 -30.80 -44.62
N ALA A 6 -14.30 -30.53 -45.09
CA ALA A 6 -15.20 -29.55 -44.46
C ALA A 6 -15.58 -29.93 -43.02
N LYS A 7 -15.75 -31.23 -42.73
CA LYS A 7 -16.02 -31.71 -41.37
C LYS A 7 -14.82 -31.50 -40.44
N TYR A 8 -13.60 -31.81 -40.90
CA TYR A 8 -12.39 -31.60 -40.09
C TYR A 8 -12.12 -30.12 -39.81
N VAL A 9 -12.35 -29.23 -40.79
CA VAL A 9 -12.20 -27.78 -40.61
C VAL A 9 -13.25 -27.24 -39.63
N ALA A 10 -14.51 -27.67 -39.74
CA ALA A 10 -15.57 -27.25 -38.82
C ALA A 10 -15.31 -27.73 -37.39
N THR A 11 -14.88 -29.00 -37.21
CA THR A 11 -14.53 -29.54 -35.89
C THR A 11 -13.29 -28.83 -35.30
N GLY A 12 -12.28 -28.51 -36.13
CA GLY A 12 -11.11 -27.75 -35.71
C GLY A 12 -11.44 -26.33 -35.25
N ALA A 13 -12.35 -25.64 -35.96
CA ALA A 13 -12.83 -24.31 -35.57
C ALA A 13 -13.60 -24.33 -34.24
N ILE A 14 -14.43 -25.35 -34.01
CA ILE A 14 -15.16 -25.53 -32.75
C ILE A 14 -14.20 -25.82 -31.59
N LEU A 15 -13.20 -26.68 -31.79
CA LEU A 15 -12.17 -26.96 -30.77
C LEU A 15 -11.31 -25.72 -30.46
N ALA A 16 -10.96 -24.91 -31.47
CA ALA A 16 -10.24 -23.66 -31.27
C ALA A 16 -11.08 -22.60 -30.53
N MET A 17 -12.39 -22.51 -30.80
CA MET A 17 -13.31 -21.64 -30.06
C MET A 17 -13.52 -22.10 -28.61
N LEU A 18 -13.56 -23.41 -28.36
CA LEU A 18 -13.66 -23.98 -27.01
C LEU A 18 -12.38 -23.76 -26.19
N ALA A 19 -11.20 -23.83 -26.83
CA ALA A 19 -9.93 -23.50 -26.18
C ALA A 19 -9.75 -21.99 -25.93
N GLY A 20 -10.49 -21.13 -26.63
CA GLY A 20 -10.44 -19.67 -26.49
C GLY A 20 -11.33 -19.08 -25.38
N CYS A 21 -12.19 -19.89 -24.75
CA CYS A 21 -13.16 -19.41 -23.78
C CYS A 21 -12.71 -19.71 -22.33
N SER A 22 -12.29 -18.64 -21.65
CA SER A 22 -11.92 -18.54 -20.22
C SER A 22 -10.46 -18.86 -19.90
N SER A 23 -9.58 -17.92 -20.23
CA SER A 23 -8.28 -17.83 -19.56
C SER A 23 -8.51 -17.42 -18.10
N LYS A 24 -8.14 -18.32 -17.18
CA LYS A 24 -8.13 -18.12 -15.73
C LYS A 24 -6.68 -18.14 -15.25
N PRO A 25 -5.93 -17.03 -15.40
CA PRO A 25 -4.50 -17.00 -15.07
C PRO A 25 -4.31 -17.17 -13.57
N THR A 26 -3.32 -17.97 -13.16
CA THR A 26 -2.97 -18.23 -11.75
C THR A 26 -1.53 -17.81 -11.41
N ASP A 27 -0.89 -17.05 -12.30
CA ASP A 27 0.52 -16.64 -12.24
C ASP A 27 0.86 -15.68 -11.09
N ARG A 28 -0.15 -15.01 -10.52
CA ARG A 28 -0.01 -14.02 -9.43
C ARG A 28 -0.79 -14.44 -8.18
N GLY A 29 -1.08 -15.74 -8.04
CA GLY A 29 -1.81 -16.28 -6.90
C GLY A 29 -3.33 -16.14 -7.01
N GLN A 30 -3.87 -15.87 -8.19
CA GLN A 30 -5.32 -15.88 -8.41
C GLN A 30 -5.89 -17.28 -8.13
N GLN A 31 -7.08 -17.33 -7.54
CA GLN A 31 -7.83 -18.55 -7.23
C GLN A 31 -9.21 -18.49 -7.88
N TYR A 32 -9.79 -19.67 -8.14
CA TYR A 32 -11.07 -19.79 -8.85
C TYR A 32 -11.99 -20.85 -8.21
N ASN A 33 -11.81 -21.09 -6.90
CA ASN A 33 -12.44 -22.20 -6.17
C ASN A 33 -13.81 -21.82 -5.59
N GLU A 34 -14.10 -20.53 -5.42
CA GLU A 34 -15.29 -20.01 -4.72
C GLU A 34 -16.42 -19.58 -5.67
N GLY A 35 -16.23 -19.78 -6.98
CA GLY A 35 -17.18 -19.37 -8.00
C GLY A 35 -17.15 -17.86 -8.28
N LYS A 36 -18.09 -17.39 -9.10
CA LYS A 36 -18.16 -15.99 -9.52
C LYS A 36 -19.00 -15.18 -8.55
N LEU A 37 -18.43 -14.12 -7.98
CA LEU A 37 -19.10 -13.17 -7.09
C LEU A 37 -19.81 -12.10 -7.92
N THR A 38 -21.08 -11.85 -7.63
CA THR A 38 -21.94 -10.89 -8.36
C THR A 38 -22.11 -9.55 -7.66
N GLN A 39 -21.67 -9.46 -6.41
CA GLN A 39 -21.80 -8.27 -5.56
C GLN A 39 -20.41 -7.87 -5.05
N PRO A 40 -20.15 -6.58 -4.78
CA PRO A 40 -18.87 -6.13 -4.25
C PRO A 40 -18.47 -6.80 -2.92
N PHE A 41 -19.46 -7.09 -2.08
CA PHE A 41 -19.30 -7.78 -0.81
C PHE A 41 -20.36 -8.88 -0.68
N SER A 42 -19.92 -10.09 -0.37
CA SER A 42 -20.79 -11.26 -0.14
C SER A 42 -20.59 -11.78 1.27
N LEU A 43 -21.64 -11.83 2.08
CA LEU A 43 -21.60 -12.42 3.41
C LEU A 43 -21.36 -13.93 3.29
N VAL A 44 -20.36 -14.45 4.01
CA VAL A 44 -20.06 -15.88 4.08
C VAL A 44 -20.17 -16.38 5.51
N ASN A 45 -20.71 -17.60 5.68
CA ASN A 45 -20.84 -18.22 7.00
C ASN A 45 -19.47 -18.57 7.60
N GLN A 46 -18.52 -18.91 6.73
CA GLN A 46 -17.15 -19.22 7.09
C GLN A 46 -16.24 -18.80 5.92
N PRO A 47 -15.16 -18.04 6.17
CA PRO A 47 -14.17 -17.75 5.14
C PRO A 47 -13.48 -19.02 4.63
N ASP A 48 -13.15 -19.07 3.32
CA ASP A 48 -12.24 -20.08 2.76
C ASP A 48 -10.79 -19.74 3.11
N ALA A 49 -10.48 -19.76 4.41
CA ALA A 49 -9.16 -19.52 4.95
C ALA A 49 -8.89 -20.54 6.04
N VAL A 50 -7.81 -21.32 5.89
CA VAL A 50 -7.44 -22.37 6.83
C VAL A 50 -6.48 -21.83 7.88
N GLY A 51 -6.74 -22.15 9.14
CA GLY A 51 -5.84 -21.86 10.25
C GLY A 51 -6.16 -20.55 10.96
N THR A 52 -5.12 -19.93 11.51
CA THR A 52 -5.23 -18.79 12.42
C THR A 52 -4.32 -17.65 11.94
N PRO A 53 -4.68 -16.37 12.19
CA PRO A 53 -3.83 -15.25 11.81
C PRO A 53 -2.47 -15.28 12.52
N ILE A 54 -1.39 -15.16 11.76
CA ILE A 54 -0.01 -15.19 12.29
C ILE A 54 0.43 -13.88 12.95
N ASN A 55 -0.29 -12.79 12.73
CA ASN A 55 0.06 -11.42 13.11
C ASN A 55 -0.85 -10.85 14.21
N ALA A 56 -1.38 -11.70 15.11
CA ALA A 56 -2.28 -11.28 16.18
C ALA A 56 -1.64 -10.21 17.11
N GLY A 57 -0.34 -10.34 17.39
CA GLY A 57 0.42 -9.36 18.18
C GLY A 57 0.52 -7.99 17.49
N ASP A 58 0.88 -7.98 16.21
CA ASP A 58 0.97 -6.75 15.41
C ASP A 58 -0.39 -6.08 15.24
N PHE A 59 -1.46 -6.87 15.09
CA PHE A 59 -2.82 -6.34 15.06
C PHE A 59 -3.20 -5.64 16.37
N SER A 60 -2.89 -6.26 17.52
CA SER A 60 -3.12 -5.64 18.83
C SER A 60 -2.34 -4.33 18.99
N GLU A 61 -1.08 -4.31 18.53
CA GLU A 61 -0.27 -3.11 18.49
C GLU A 61 -0.89 -2.03 17.61
N GLN A 62 -1.36 -2.39 16.41
CA GLN A 62 -2.02 -1.46 15.50
C GLN A 62 -3.29 -0.85 16.12
N VAL A 63 -4.11 -1.65 16.81
CA VAL A 63 -5.29 -1.16 17.53
C VAL A 63 -4.90 -0.20 18.65
N ARG A 64 -3.81 -0.48 19.38
CA ARG A 64 -3.25 0.43 20.41
C ARG A 64 -2.82 1.77 19.82
N GLN A 65 -2.15 1.75 18.67
CA GLN A 65 -1.77 2.97 17.95
C GLN A 65 -3.00 3.78 17.51
N ILE A 66 -4.05 3.13 16.99
CA ILE A 66 -5.30 3.81 16.62
C ILE A 66 -5.96 4.45 17.85
N ARG A 67 -6.03 3.74 18.98
CA ARG A 67 -6.60 4.25 20.23
C ARG A 67 -5.87 5.51 20.71
N SER A 68 -4.54 5.53 20.62
CA SER A 68 -3.72 6.66 21.06
C SER A 68 -3.75 7.83 20.08
N ALA A 69 -3.61 7.57 18.77
CA ALA A 69 -3.46 8.60 17.75
C ALA A 69 -4.79 9.15 17.22
N SER A 70 -5.86 8.35 17.26
CA SER A 70 -7.20 8.74 16.77
C SER A 70 -8.32 8.15 17.65
N PRO A 71 -8.53 8.69 18.87
CA PRO A 71 -9.54 8.17 19.80
C PRO A 71 -10.96 8.16 19.23
N ARG A 72 -11.30 9.13 18.38
CA ARG A 72 -12.63 9.20 17.73
C ARG A 72 -12.87 8.03 16.79
N LEU A 73 -11.86 7.68 15.96
CA LEU A 73 -11.94 6.50 15.10
C LEU A 73 -12.04 5.24 15.93
N TYR A 74 -11.19 5.11 16.96
CA TYR A 74 -11.22 3.96 17.87
C TYR A 74 -12.59 3.76 18.48
N ASN A 75 -13.18 4.80 19.07
CA ASN A 75 -14.48 4.69 19.73
C ASN A 75 -15.57 4.25 18.75
N SER A 76 -15.56 4.74 17.52
CA SER A 76 -16.54 4.37 16.48
C SER A 76 -16.46 2.91 16.03
N GLN A 77 -15.30 2.27 16.17
CA GLN A 77 -15.04 0.89 15.71
C GLN A 77 -14.71 -0.07 16.87
N SER A 78 -14.83 0.39 18.11
CA SER A 78 -14.39 -0.32 19.31
C SER A 78 -15.02 -1.70 19.46
N ASN A 79 -16.29 -1.85 19.09
CA ASN A 79 -16.98 -3.15 19.10
C ASN A 79 -16.28 -4.17 18.20
N VAL A 80 -15.92 -3.78 16.97
CA VAL A 80 -15.22 -4.65 16.01
C VAL A 80 -13.85 -5.04 16.54
N TYR A 81 -13.08 -4.07 17.05
CA TYR A 81 -11.76 -4.35 17.62
C TYR A 81 -11.82 -5.27 18.84
N ASN A 82 -12.84 -5.12 19.69
CA ASN A 82 -13.01 -5.95 20.89
C ASN A 82 -13.39 -7.38 20.51
N SER A 83 -14.36 -7.57 19.60
CA SER A 83 -14.75 -8.91 19.11
C SER A 83 -13.57 -9.63 18.46
N LEU A 84 -12.81 -8.95 17.60
CA LEU A 84 -11.62 -9.54 16.96
C LEU A 84 -10.54 -9.90 17.98
N GLN A 85 -10.27 -9.05 18.98
CA GLN A 85 -9.29 -9.35 20.01
C GLN A 85 -9.72 -10.54 20.90
N GLN A 86 -11.01 -10.64 21.23
CA GLN A 86 -11.54 -11.79 21.96
C GLN A 86 -11.41 -13.08 21.16
N TRP A 87 -11.78 -13.04 19.88
CA TRP A 87 -11.62 -14.16 18.95
C TRP A 87 -10.15 -14.61 18.81
N LEU A 88 -9.23 -13.66 18.62
CA LEU A 88 -7.79 -13.94 18.54
C LEU A 88 -7.24 -14.52 19.86
N SER A 89 -7.69 -14.00 21.00
CA SER A 89 -7.27 -14.50 22.33
C SER A 89 -7.77 -15.92 22.62
N ALA A 90 -8.85 -16.34 21.96
CA ALA A 90 -9.41 -17.68 22.08
C ALA A 90 -8.86 -18.68 21.05
N GLY A 91 -7.89 -18.28 20.23
CA GLY A 91 -7.20 -19.15 19.28
C GLY A 91 -7.29 -18.69 17.83
N GLY A 92 -8.22 -17.79 17.48
CA GLY A 92 -8.27 -17.17 16.15
C GLY A 92 -8.63 -18.10 14.99
N ASP A 93 -9.37 -19.18 15.24
CA ASP A 93 -9.84 -20.09 14.19
C ASP A 93 -10.93 -19.42 13.35
N THR A 94 -10.75 -19.36 12.03
CA THR A 94 -11.70 -18.73 11.09
C THR A 94 -13.09 -19.37 11.12
N ARG A 95 -13.20 -20.63 11.58
CA ARG A 95 -14.47 -21.35 11.76
C ARG A 95 -15.31 -20.87 12.92
N THR A 96 -14.71 -20.15 13.87
CA THR A 96 -15.39 -19.73 15.10
C THR A 96 -15.76 -18.25 15.12
N LEU A 97 -15.57 -17.50 14.03
CA LEU A 97 -15.85 -16.06 13.93
C LEU A 97 -17.27 -15.68 14.40
N SER A 98 -18.28 -16.45 13.97
CA SER A 98 -19.68 -16.21 14.33
C SER A 98 -19.96 -16.33 15.84
N GLN A 99 -19.18 -17.14 16.56
CA GLN A 99 -19.29 -17.29 18.03
C GLN A 99 -18.90 -16.01 18.77
N TYR A 100 -18.13 -15.13 18.12
CA TYR A 100 -17.71 -13.81 18.64
C TYR A 100 -18.50 -12.66 18.00
N GLY A 101 -19.59 -12.97 17.26
CA GLY A 101 -20.41 -11.98 16.56
C GLY A 101 -19.66 -11.27 15.43
N ILE A 102 -18.73 -11.96 14.78
CA ILE A 102 -17.95 -11.42 13.66
C ILE A 102 -18.53 -11.93 12.35
N ASP A 103 -19.05 -11.02 11.53
CA ASP A 103 -19.47 -11.30 10.17
C ASP A 103 -18.29 -11.21 9.20
N ALA A 104 -18.17 -12.20 8.32
CA ALA A 104 -17.16 -12.22 7.27
C ALA A 104 -17.79 -11.82 5.92
N TRP A 105 -17.41 -10.64 5.43
CA TRP A 105 -17.84 -10.13 4.12
C TRP A 105 -16.72 -10.30 3.11
N GLN A 106 -16.87 -11.25 2.21
CA GLN A 106 -15.90 -11.53 1.16
C GLN A 106 -15.97 -10.49 0.05
N MET A 107 -14.81 -9.98 -0.38
CA MET A 107 -14.70 -9.00 -1.45
C MET A 107 -14.74 -9.66 -2.83
N GLN A 108 -15.39 -9.01 -3.81
CA GLN A 108 -15.50 -9.50 -5.19
C GLN A 108 -14.15 -9.70 -5.91
N GLY A 109 -13.16 -8.87 -5.58
CA GLY A 109 -11.87 -8.85 -6.28
C GLY A 109 -11.93 -8.18 -7.67
N ALA A 110 -10.78 -8.09 -8.33
CA ALA A 110 -10.62 -7.39 -9.61
C ALA A 110 -11.23 -8.14 -10.81
N ASP A 111 -11.37 -9.46 -10.71
CA ASP A 111 -11.87 -10.34 -11.77
C ASP A 111 -13.23 -10.99 -11.44
N SER A 112 -13.86 -10.59 -10.33
CA SER A 112 -15.10 -11.16 -9.80
C SER A 112 -15.02 -12.61 -9.29
N TYR A 113 -13.83 -13.13 -8.99
CA TYR A 113 -13.64 -14.46 -8.41
C TYR A 113 -13.00 -14.42 -7.00
N GLY A 114 -13.08 -13.28 -6.29
CA GLY A 114 -12.47 -13.13 -4.97
C GLY A 114 -11.01 -12.66 -4.99
N ASN A 115 -10.43 -12.48 -6.18
CA ASN A 115 -9.02 -12.09 -6.34
C ASN A 115 -8.82 -10.59 -6.09
N VAL A 116 -8.60 -10.22 -4.83
CA VAL A 116 -8.27 -8.85 -4.43
C VAL A 116 -6.85 -8.49 -4.87
N GLN A 117 -6.69 -7.34 -5.51
CA GLN A 117 -5.37 -6.85 -5.92
C GLN A 117 -4.59 -6.35 -4.70
N PHE A 118 -3.51 -7.04 -4.36
CA PHE A 118 -2.55 -6.58 -3.36
C PHE A 118 -1.38 -5.84 -4.01
N THR A 119 -1.02 -4.70 -3.43
CA THR A 119 0.20 -3.94 -3.75
C THR A 119 0.92 -3.61 -2.45
N GLY A 120 2.19 -3.22 -2.53
CA GLY A 120 3.00 -2.90 -1.36
C GLY A 120 3.55 -1.47 -1.41
N TYR A 121 3.57 -0.83 -0.26
CA TYR A 121 4.31 0.42 -0.03
C TYR A 121 5.14 0.26 1.25
N TYR A 122 6.22 1.02 1.37
CA TYR A 122 7.07 1.00 2.56
C TYR A 122 7.67 2.40 2.79
N THR A 123 8.14 2.66 3.99
CA THR A 123 8.86 3.90 4.30
C THR A 123 10.36 3.68 4.04
N PRO A 124 10.94 4.22 2.95
CA PRO A 124 12.35 4.05 2.65
C PRO A 124 13.24 4.73 3.70
N VAL A 125 14.39 4.12 3.99
CA VAL A 125 15.43 4.70 4.84
C VAL A 125 16.56 5.20 3.96
N VAL A 126 16.68 6.52 3.83
CA VAL A 126 17.69 7.17 2.99
C VAL A 126 18.88 7.61 3.84
N GLN A 127 20.08 7.30 3.39
CA GLN A 127 21.30 7.74 4.06
C GLN A 127 21.57 9.20 3.72
N ALA A 128 21.79 10.03 4.74
CA ALA A 128 22.00 11.46 4.52
C ALA A 128 23.06 12.07 5.44
N ARG A 129 23.47 13.31 5.12
CA ARG A 129 24.35 14.19 5.91
C ARG A 129 23.82 15.62 5.91
N HIS A 130 24.13 16.40 6.94
CA HIS A 130 23.75 17.83 6.98
C HIS A 130 24.56 18.68 6.01
N THR A 131 25.81 18.31 5.78
CA THR A 131 26.72 19.01 4.87
C THR A 131 27.04 18.12 3.67
N ARG A 132 27.18 18.77 2.52
CA ARG A 132 27.57 18.12 1.26
C ARG A 132 29.00 17.56 1.39
N GLN A 133 29.18 16.25 1.22
CA GLN A 133 30.50 15.61 1.34
C GLN A 133 30.51 14.21 0.71
N GLY A 134 31.62 13.82 0.07
CA GLY A 134 31.77 12.48 -0.52
C GLY A 134 30.63 12.15 -1.49
N GLU A 135 29.95 11.03 -1.29
CA GLU A 135 28.76 10.64 -2.08
C GLU A 135 27.49 11.44 -1.74
N PHE A 136 27.46 12.12 -0.58
CA PHE A 136 26.29 12.88 -0.11
C PHE A 136 26.18 14.22 -0.83
N GLN A 137 25.67 14.18 -2.05
CA GLN A 137 25.61 15.29 -3.00
C GLN A 137 24.18 15.72 -3.37
N TYR A 138 23.16 14.93 -3.02
CA TYR A 138 21.81 15.16 -3.54
C TYR A 138 20.93 15.82 -2.48
N PRO A 139 20.62 17.13 -2.60
CA PRO A 139 19.88 17.85 -1.58
C PRO A 139 18.42 17.36 -1.48
N ILE A 140 17.95 17.26 -0.24
CA ILE A 140 16.55 17.03 0.15
C ILE A 140 16.02 18.35 0.72
N TYR A 141 14.91 18.86 0.19
CA TYR A 141 14.42 20.21 0.50
C TYR A 141 13.16 20.21 1.37
N ARG A 142 13.11 21.05 2.39
CA ARG A 142 11.84 21.41 3.04
C ARG A 142 11.00 22.28 2.12
N MET A 143 9.70 22.38 2.41
CA MET A 143 8.79 23.28 1.68
C MET A 143 9.30 24.76 1.71
N PRO A 144 9.62 25.38 0.56
CA PRO A 144 9.84 26.82 0.46
C PRO A 144 8.54 27.64 0.69
N PRO A 145 8.63 28.94 1.03
CA PRO A 145 7.46 29.79 1.16
C PRO A 145 6.67 29.86 -0.17
N LYS A 146 5.33 29.89 -0.09
CA LYS A 146 4.46 30.03 -1.26
C LYS A 146 4.62 31.43 -1.86
N ARG A 147 5.47 31.54 -2.88
CA ARG A 147 5.59 32.72 -3.76
C ARG A 147 5.24 32.34 -5.20
N GLY A 148 3.98 32.01 -5.43
CA GLY A 148 3.48 31.62 -6.75
C GLY A 148 3.74 30.15 -7.10
N LYS A 149 3.92 29.88 -8.40
CA LYS A 149 4.14 28.52 -8.93
C LYS A 149 5.49 27.99 -8.46
N LEU A 150 5.50 26.79 -7.88
CA LEU A 150 6.72 26.13 -7.46
C LEU A 150 7.60 25.76 -8.67
N PRO A 151 8.94 25.77 -8.51
CA PRO A 151 9.86 25.39 -9.58
C PRO A 151 9.67 23.92 -10.00
N SER A 152 10.02 23.60 -11.25
CA SER A 152 10.02 22.22 -11.73
C SER A 152 11.19 21.42 -11.16
N ARG A 153 11.12 20.08 -11.19
CA ARG A 153 12.22 19.19 -10.75
C ARG A 153 13.55 19.54 -11.41
N ALA A 154 13.54 19.73 -12.73
CA ALA A 154 14.73 20.10 -13.50
C ALA A 154 15.30 21.45 -13.05
N SER A 155 14.43 22.44 -12.78
CA SER A 155 14.85 23.74 -12.25
C SER A 155 15.47 23.62 -10.85
N ILE A 156 14.93 22.77 -9.98
CA ILE A 156 15.49 22.53 -8.65
C ILE A 156 16.87 21.88 -8.75
N TYR A 157 17.05 20.89 -9.62
CA TYR A 157 18.35 20.26 -9.87
C TYR A 157 19.38 21.24 -10.45
N ALA A 158 18.93 22.24 -11.20
CA ALA A 158 19.76 23.34 -11.69
C ALA A 158 19.99 24.47 -10.66
N GLY A 159 19.57 24.31 -9.40
CA GLY A 159 19.77 25.32 -8.34
C GLY A 159 18.65 26.37 -8.21
N GLY A 160 17.45 26.09 -8.73
CA GLY A 160 16.30 26.99 -8.66
C GLY A 160 15.72 27.20 -7.25
N LEU A 161 16.26 26.51 -6.23
CA LEU A 161 15.93 26.71 -4.81
C LEU A 161 17.19 27.06 -4.01
N SER A 162 17.05 28.01 -3.09
CA SER A 162 18.12 28.40 -2.17
C SER A 162 18.52 27.25 -1.24
N ASP A 163 19.82 27.16 -0.94
CA ASP A 163 20.38 26.20 0.01
C ASP A 163 19.80 26.30 1.43
N SER A 164 19.21 27.44 1.79
CA SER A 164 18.49 27.64 3.08
C SER A 164 17.28 26.71 3.26
N TYR A 165 16.83 26.05 2.19
CA TYR A 165 15.76 25.06 2.22
C TYR A 165 16.27 23.62 2.29
N ILE A 166 17.58 23.39 2.24
CA ILE A 166 18.14 22.03 2.29
C ILE A 166 18.04 21.50 3.73
N LEU A 167 17.42 20.33 3.87
CA LEU A 167 17.33 19.58 5.13
C LEU A 167 18.53 18.66 5.32
N ALA A 168 18.95 18.00 4.24
CA ALA A 168 20.07 17.07 4.22
C ALA A 168 20.53 16.81 2.77
N TYR A 169 21.69 16.19 2.63
CA TYR A 169 22.23 15.66 1.38
C TYR A 169 22.23 14.15 1.44
N SER A 170 21.53 13.49 0.53
CA SER A 170 21.58 12.03 0.36
C SER A 170 22.68 11.61 -0.61
N ASN A 171 22.97 10.32 -0.62
CA ASN A 171 23.93 9.69 -1.53
C ASN A 171 23.29 9.05 -2.79
N SER A 172 21.97 9.14 -2.96
CA SER A 172 21.27 8.59 -4.13
C SER A 172 20.13 9.50 -4.58
N LEU A 173 20.20 9.94 -5.83
CA LEU A 173 19.10 10.68 -6.47
C LEU A 173 17.87 9.79 -6.68
N MET A 174 18.09 8.49 -6.90
CA MET A 174 17.02 7.50 -7.04
C MET A 174 16.27 7.30 -5.72
N ASP A 175 16.98 7.25 -4.60
CA ASP A 175 16.36 7.07 -3.29
C ASP A 175 15.53 8.30 -2.91
N ASN A 176 15.99 9.49 -3.30
CA ASN A 176 15.17 10.70 -3.20
C ASN A 176 13.92 10.56 -4.06
N PHE A 177 14.05 10.14 -5.32
CA PHE A 177 12.88 9.92 -6.18
C PHE A 177 11.89 8.88 -5.63
N ILE A 178 12.38 7.76 -5.08
CA ILE A 178 11.52 6.74 -4.44
C ILE A 178 10.85 7.33 -3.20
N MET A 179 11.57 8.07 -2.37
CA MET A 179 10.97 8.80 -1.24
C MET A 179 9.88 9.76 -1.71
N ASP A 180 10.09 10.41 -2.85
CA ASP A 180 9.12 11.32 -3.42
C ASP A 180 7.84 10.60 -3.83
N VAL A 181 7.97 9.44 -4.49
CA VAL A 181 6.83 8.61 -4.95
C VAL A 181 6.10 7.94 -3.78
N GLN A 182 6.82 7.45 -2.76
CA GLN A 182 6.21 6.84 -1.56
C GLN A 182 5.54 7.87 -0.65
N GLY A 183 5.94 9.14 -0.78
CA GLY A 183 5.36 10.26 -0.05
C GLY A 183 5.79 10.38 1.42
N SER A 184 6.74 9.57 1.85
CA SER A 184 7.42 9.72 3.14
C SER A 184 8.74 8.97 3.10
N GLY A 185 9.64 9.31 4.00
CA GLY A 185 10.91 8.60 4.15
C GLY A 185 11.57 8.93 5.48
N LEU A 186 12.36 7.98 5.96
CA LEU A 186 13.24 8.18 7.10
C LEU A 186 14.62 8.55 6.57
N TYR A 187 15.27 9.53 7.19
CA TYR A 187 16.69 9.77 6.95
C TYR A 187 17.50 9.31 8.14
N ARG A 188 18.57 8.57 7.85
CA ARG A 188 19.52 8.11 8.85
C ARG A 188 20.82 8.88 8.70
N PHE A 189 21.12 9.70 9.70
CA PHE A 189 22.45 10.28 9.82
C PHE A 189 23.38 9.25 10.47
N TRP A 190 24.51 8.96 9.82
CA TRP A 190 25.50 7.98 10.29
C TRP A 190 26.02 8.22 11.71
N ARG A 191 25.93 9.46 12.22
CA ARG A 191 26.35 9.82 13.58
C ARG A 191 25.23 9.85 14.62
N ARG A 192 23.99 9.45 14.27
CA ARG A 192 22.85 9.35 15.21
C ARG A 192 22.31 7.93 15.25
N LEU A 193 22.01 7.45 16.46
CA LEU A 193 21.34 6.16 16.68
C LEU A 193 19.87 6.18 16.24
N ALA A 194 19.25 7.36 16.14
CA ALA A 194 17.87 7.54 15.71
C ALA A 194 17.76 8.07 14.27
N ALA A 195 16.84 7.51 13.49
CA ALA A 195 16.41 8.06 12.22
C ALA A 195 15.41 9.20 12.45
N GLU A 196 15.42 10.20 11.56
CA GLU A 196 14.45 11.29 11.58
C GLU A 196 13.41 11.07 10.47
N LEU A 197 12.13 11.28 10.78
CA LEU A 197 11.01 11.06 9.87
C LEU A 197 10.70 12.31 9.03
N LEU A 198 10.60 12.13 7.71
CA LEU A 198 10.00 13.09 6.78
C LEU A 198 8.67 12.52 6.29
N GLN A 199 7.64 13.35 6.39
CA GLN A 199 6.31 13.07 5.85
C GLN A 199 6.01 14.10 4.76
N LEU A 200 5.35 13.71 3.68
CA LEU A 200 4.66 14.66 2.82
C LEU A 200 3.60 15.40 3.63
N CYS A 201 3.67 16.73 3.64
CA CYS A 201 2.64 17.56 4.28
C CYS A 201 1.59 18.09 3.31
N ARG A 202 1.85 18.04 1.99
CA ARG A 202 0.92 18.51 0.95
C ARG A 202 1.38 18.07 -0.45
N GLU A 203 0.62 17.19 -1.07
CA GLU A 203 0.15 17.39 -2.46
C GLU A 203 -1.20 18.12 -2.35
N GLU A 204 -1.72 18.85 -3.34
CA GLU A 204 -2.97 19.63 -3.16
C GLU A 204 -4.23 18.76 -2.94
N ARG A 205 -4.37 18.08 -1.78
CA ARG A 205 -5.52 18.09 -0.84
C ARG A 205 -5.31 17.16 0.37
N LEU A 206 -5.55 17.75 1.55
CA LEU A 206 -6.20 17.22 2.77
C LEU A 206 -5.45 16.39 3.84
N VAL A 207 -5.56 16.96 5.05
CA VAL A 207 -5.67 16.37 6.41
C VAL A 207 -4.36 16.01 7.13
N GLY A 208 -4.21 16.59 8.33
CA GLY A 208 -3.04 16.47 9.18
C GLY A 208 -3.18 15.48 10.32
N ILE A 209 -2.04 15.20 10.98
CA ILE A 209 -1.82 14.67 12.33
C ILE A 209 -0.44 15.20 12.78
N ALA A 210 -0.31 15.57 14.05
CA ALA A 210 0.91 16.11 14.62
C ALA A 210 1.90 14.99 15.02
N ALA A 211 2.99 14.87 14.27
CA ALA A 211 4.31 14.52 14.80
C ALA A 211 5.21 15.76 14.63
N SER A 212 6.42 15.79 15.19
CA SER A 212 7.40 16.84 14.84
C SER A 212 7.87 16.60 13.39
N VAL A 213 7.01 16.96 12.44
CA VAL A 213 7.14 16.69 11.01
C VAL A 213 7.91 17.84 10.39
N LYS A 214 9.13 17.59 9.91
CA LYS A 214 9.72 18.47 8.90
C LYS A 214 9.02 18.18 7.58
N CYS A 215 8.15 19.10 7.19
CA CYS A 215 7.40 18.99 5.94
C CYS A 215 8.34 18.99 4.72
N LEU A 216 8.37 17.85 4.02
CA LEU A 216 8.89 17.77 2.67
C LEU A 216 7.77 18.17 1.70
N SER A 217 8.08 19.03 0.75
CA SER A 217 7.24 19.22 -0.43
C SER A 217 8.17 19.11 -1.61
N ILE A 218 8.01 18.02 -2.35
CA ILE A 218 8.64 17.85 -3.63
C ILE A 218 7.80 18.65 -4.60
N ALA A 219 8.30 19.83 -4.91
CA ALA A 219 7.77 20.65 -5.99
C ALA A 219 8.07 19.95 -7.32
N VAL A 220 7.18 19.05 -7.73
CA VAL A 220 7.15 18.49 -9.08
C VAL A 220 5.79 18.87 -9.66
N LYS A 221 5.81 19.54 -10.81
CA LYS A 221 4.67 19.57 -11.73
C LYS A 221 4.92 18.53 -12.79
#